data_AF-A0A7T5BH73-F1
#
_entry.id   AF-A0A7T5BH73-F1
#
_cell.length_a   1.000
_cell.length_b   1.000
_cell.length_c   1.000
_cell.angle_alpha   90.00
_cell.angle_beta   90.00
_cell.angle_gamma   90.00
#
_symmetry.space_group_name_H-M   'P 1'
#
loop_
_entity.id
_entity.type
_entity.pdbx_description
1 polymer ?
#
loop_
_entity_poly.entity_id
_entity_poly.type
_entity_poly.pdbx_seq_one_letter_code
_entity_poly.pdbx_strand_id
1 'polypeptide(L)'
;MQKKQKCCSDDDFKKAAIRAIEFKSEIERKIEFYQNNSLLTKISMSIGGISKMKRQGFHVAIRPSHYISCILPFSKPHCSLNDMQPAFADPYLTIRGNFQIYSQHGTKEELAEIERLNNITASYVMNNNQPHYDLARYCTIDGFPFFIPLEGKNRVDLFRRHSQSIHAMVTATEYPRPHELCIIKTQPFSLYYLHHKNKQGVNVEPLAFPSVSIPILKCYGVHECGFTPLWLRSYLEWRRSRNRVTSSQMRS
;
A
#
# COMPACT_ATOMS: atom_id res chain seq x y z
N MET A 1 -15.10 -31.46 11.40
CA MET A 1 -14.46 -31.53 10.07
C MET A 1 -13.70 -30.22 9.81
N GLN A 2 -12.37 -30.21 9.97
CA GLN A 2 -11.55 -29.06 9.56
C GLN A 2 -11.46 -29.08 8.03
N LYS A 3 -12.04 -28.08 7.35
CA LYS A 3 -11.84 -27.90 5.91
C LYS A 3 -10.35 -27.63 5.69
N LYS A 4 -9.64 -28.54 5.00
CA LYS A 4 -8.28 -28.29 4.49
C LYS A 4 -8.34 -27.03 3.63
N GLN A 5 -7.76 -25.95 4.13
CA GLN A 5 -7.64 -24.71 3.37
C GLN A 5 -6.66 -24.95 2.24
N LYS A 6 -7.12 -24.79 1.00
CA LYS A 6 -6.28 -24.87 -0.20
C LYS A 6 -5.21 -23.78 -0.09
N CYS A 7 -3.93 -24.14 -0.11
CA CYS A 7 -2.85 -23.16 -0.18
C CYS A 7 -3.07 -22.28 -1.43
N CYS A 8 -3.00 -20.95 -1.24
CA CYS A 8 -3.07 -20.01 -2.35
C CYS A 8 -1.85 -20.23 -3.27
N SER A 9 -2.06 -20.24 -4.58
CA SER A 9 -0.94 -20.34 -5.53
C SER A 9 -0.17 -19.01 -5.57
N ASP A 10 1.11 -19.05 -5.94
CA ASP A 10 1.92 -17.84 -6.10
C ASP A 10 1.29 -16.84 -7.09
N ASP A 11 0.64 -17.35 -8.15
CA ASP A 11 -0.07 -16.54 -9.12
C ASP A 11 -1.30 -15.86 -8.53
N ASP A 12 -2.07 -16.56 -7.69
CA ASP A 12 -3.22 -15.98 -7.01
C ASP A 12 -2.78 -14.90 -6.01
N PHE A 13 -1.64 -15.10 -5.33
CA PHE A 13 -1.08 -14.12 -4.42
C PHE A 13 -0.63 -12.86 -5.18
N LYS A 14 0.08 -13.03 -6.31
CA LYS A 14 0.46 -11.91 -7.20
C LYS A 14 -0.76 -11.16 -7.71
N LYS A 15 -1.82 -11.86 -8.16
CA LYS A 15 -3.07 -11.22 -8.60
C LYS A 15 -3.72 -10.40 -7.48
N ALA A 16 -3.79 -10.96 -6.26
CA ALA A 16 -4.32 -10.25 -5.10
C ALA A 16 -3.50 -8.98 -4.77
N ALA A 17 -2.18 -9.07 -4.87
CA ALA A 17 -1.27 -7.94 -4.66
C ALA A 17 -1.45 -6.85 -5.72
N ILE A 18 -1.49 -7.22 -7.01
CA ILE A 18 -1.74 -6.28 -8.12
C ILE A 18 -3.06 -5.55 -7.90
N ARG A 19 -4.14 -6.29 -7.56
CA ARG A 19 -5.45 -5.69 -7.29
C ARG A 19 -5.40 -4.67 -6.15
N ALA A 20 -4.67 -4.94 -5.08
CA ALA A 20 -4.49 -3.98 -4.00
C ALA A 20 -3.70 -2.75 -4.45
N ILE A 21 -2.63 -2.92 -5.22
CA ILE A 21 -1.85 -1.81 -5.75
C ILE A 21 -2.74 -0.89 -6.62
N GLU A 22 -3.57 -1.46 -7.49
CA GLU A 22 -4.52 -0.71 -8.34
C GLU A 22 -5.63 -0.03 -7.53
N PHE A 23 -6.07 -0.67 -6.44
CA PHE A 23 -7.11 -0.13 -5.57
C PHE A 23 -6.70 1.18 -4.91
N LYS A 24 -5.41 1.42 -4.67
CA LYS A 24 -4.92 2.73 -4.20
C LYS A 24 -5.35 3.85 -5.16
N SER A 25 -5.16 3.67 -6.47
CA SER A 25 -5.54 4.65 -7.49
C SER A 25 -7.06 4.81 -7.60
N GLU A 26 -7.85 3.77 -7.29
CA GLU A 26 -9.31 3.92 -7.14
C GLU A 26 -9.71 4.79 -5.95
N ILE A 27 -9.01 4.68 -4.82
CA ILE A 27 -9.26 5.55 -3.66
C ILE A 27 -8.91 6.99 -4.02
N GLU A 28 -7.77 7.23 -4.68
CA GLU A 28 -7.34 8.56 -5.09
C GLU A 28 -8.37 9.20 -6.03
N ARG A 29 -8.83 8.49 -7.07
CA ARG A 29 -9.92 8.95 -7.94
C ARG A 29 -11.22 9.24 -7.19
N LYS A 30 -11.57 8.43 -6.17
CA LYS A 30 -12.74 8.69 -5.32
C LYS A 30 -12.57 9.96 -4.49
N ILE A 31 -11.37 10.26 -3.99
CA ILE A 31 -11.11 11.49 -3.25
C ILE A 31 -11.17 12.72 -4.17
N GLU A 32 -10.64 12.63 -5.40
CA GLU A 32 -10.79 13.68 -6.42
C GLU A 32 -12.27 13.92 -6.74
N PHE A 33 -13.03 12.84 -6.98
CA PHE A 33 -14.47 12.91 -7.20
C PHE A 33 -15.18 13.58 -6.02
N TYR A 34 -14.86 13.22 -4.77
CA TYR A 34 -15.42 13.86 -3.58
C TYR A 34 -15.28 15.38 -3.60
N GLN A 35 -14.14 15.91 -4.05
CA GLN A 35 -13.86 17.35 -4.06
C GLN A 35 -14.82 18.11 -4.98
N ASN A 36 -15.16 17.52 -6.13
CA ASN A 36 -15.88 18.15 -7.23
C ASN A 36 -17.42 17.93 -7.21
N ASN A 37 -17.95 17.24 -6.21
CA ASN A 37 -19.35 16.80 -6.19
C ASN A 37 -20.28 17.59 -5.25
N SER A 38 -21.59 17.32 -5.37
CA SER A 38 -22.66 17.92 -4.57
C SER A 38 -22.58 17.55 -3.08
N LEU A 39 -23.30 18.31 -2.24
CA LEU A 39 -23.31 18.13 -0.78
C LEU A 39 -23.80 16.73 -0.36
N LEU A 40 -24.83 16.18 -1.00
CA LEU A 40 -25.38 14.86 -0.69
C LEU A 40 -24.36 13.74 -0.94
N THR A 41 -23.66 13.80 -2.07
CA THR A 41 -22.57 12.88 -2.40
C THR A 41 -21.45 12.97 -1.36
N LYS A 42 -21.09 14.18 -0.93
CA LYS A 42 -20.08 14.41 0.12
C LYS A 42 -20.50 13.82 1.47
N ILE A 43 -21.77 13.94 1.86
CA ILE A 43 -22.29 13.34 3.10
C ILE A 43 -22.19 11.81 3.03
N SER A 44 -22.69 11.20 1.95
CA SER A 44 -22.63 9.75 1.75
C SER A 44 -21.20 9.21 1.82
N MET A 45 -20.27 9.86 1.12
CA MET A 45 -18.85 9.48 1.13
C MET A 45 -18.20 9.68 2.51
N SER A 46 -18.58 10.75 3.23
CA SER A 46 -18.12 11.00 4.60
C SER A 46 -18.59 9.94 5.59
N ILE A 47 -19.82 9.44 5.43
CA ILE A 47 -20.35 8.31 6.21
C ILE A 47 -19.46 7.08 5.96
N GLY A 48 -19.12 6.81 4.70
CA GLY A 48 -18.19 5.75 4.29
C GLY A 48 -16.71 5.97 4.63
N GLY A 49 -16.37 6.99 5.43
CA GLY A 49 -15.01 7.25 5.90
C GLY A 49 -14.06 7.83 4.85
N ILE A 50 -14.59 8.49 3.81
CA ILE A 50 -13.80 9.29 2.86
C ILE A 50 -13.93 10.75 3.29
N SER A 51 -12.81 11.44 3.54
CA SER A 51 -12.84 12.85 3.94
C SER A 51 -12.06 13.78 3.00
N LYS A 52 -12.44 15.05 3.04
CA LYS A 52 -11.71 16.15 2.40
C LYS A 52 -10.48 16.52 3.22
N MET A 53 -9.36 16.82 2.55
CA MET A 53 -8.35 17.71 3.13
C MET A 53 -8.72 19.18 2.86
N LYS A 54 -8.60 20.04 3.89
CA LYS A 54 -8.98 21.46 3.83
C LYS A 54 -7.88 22.40 3.30
N ARG A 55 -6.72 21.91 2.85
CA ARG A 55 -5.54 22.75 2.60
C ARG A 55 -5.21 22.88 1.11
N GLN A 56 -5.07 24.12 0.65
CA GLN A 56 -4.54 24.47 -0.67
C GLN A 56 -3.10 23.92 -0.82
N GLY A 57 -2.74 23.45 -2.01
CA GLY A 57 -1.38 22.96 -2.32
C GLY A 57 -1.09 21.47 -2.04
N PHE A 58 -2.11 20.63 -1.82
CA PHE A 58 -1.92 19.18 -1.65
C PHE A 58 -2.49 18.41 -2.85
N HIS A 59 -1.73 17.48 -3.40
CA HIS A 59 -2.23 16.53 -4.41
C HIS A 59 -3.01 15.41 -3.75
N VAL A 60 -3.97 14.82 -4.47
CA VAL A 60 -4.66 13.60 -4.06
C VAL A 60 -3.75 12.38 -4.24
N ALA A 61 -2.59 12.42 -3.58
CA ALA A 61 -1.60 11.35 -3.60
C ALA A 61 -1.50 10.77 -2.18
N ILE A 62 -1.97 9.54 -2.00
CA ILE A 62 -1.85 8.81 -0.74
C ILE A 62 -0.43 8.28 -0.65
N ARG A 63 0.24 8.49 0.50
CA ARG A 63 1.59 7.94 0.72
C ARG A 63 1.54 6.39 0.68
N PRO A 64 2.38 5.72 -0.14
CA PRO A 64 2.38 4.25 -0.26
C PRO A 64 2.49 3.50 1.07
N SER A 65 3.38 3.93 1.96
CA SER A 65 3.56 3.29 3.27
C SER A 65 2.31 3.37 4.14
N HIS A 66 1.61 4.51 4.15
CA HIS A 66 0.37 4.66 4.92
C HIS A 66 -0.74 3.79 4.30
N TYR A 67 -0.88 3.80 2.98
CA TYR A 67 -1.83 2.91 2.30
C TYR A 67 -1.63 1.45 2.73
N ILE A 68 -0.38 0.97 2.74
CA ILE A 68 -0.06 -0.39 3.19
C ILE A 68 -0.38 -0.63 4.65
N SER A 69 -0.01 0.26 5.56
CA SER A 69 -0.34 0.11 6.99
C SER A 69 -1.84 0.01 7.27
N CYS A 70 -2.69 0.44 6.33
CA CYS A 70 -4.14 0.31 6.44
C CYS A 70 -4.74 -0.91 5.75
N ILE A 71 -4.13 -1.43 4.69
CA ILE A 71 -4.57 -2.71 4.10
C ILE A 71 -3.92 -3.92 4.78
N LEU A 72 -2.75 -3.75 5.38
CA LEU A 72 -2.04 -4.70 6.22
C LEU A 72 -1.72 -4.06 7.57
N PRO A 73 -2.67 -4.06 8.52
CA PRO A 73 -2.39 -3.62 9.87
C PRO A 73 -1.21 -4.38 10.48
N PHE A 74 -0.54 -3.75 11.45
CA PHE A 74 0.70 -4.23 12.08
C PHE A 74 1.95 -4.20 11.20
N SER A 75 1.84 -3.91 9.91
CA SER A 75 3.01 -3.61 9.09
C SER A 75 3.64 -2.30 9.54
N LYS A 76 4.96 -2.24 9.51
CA LYS A 76 5.74 -1.02 9.78
C LYS A 76 6.68 -0.75 8.60
N PRO A 77 6.14 -0.34 7.43
CA PRO A 77 6.97 -0.04 6.27
C PRO A 77 7.93 1.10 6.64
N HIS A 78 9.22 0.80 6.63
CA HIS A 78 10.27 1.76 6.90
C HIS A 78 11.49 1.44 6.03
N CYS A 79 12.39 2.41 5.94
CA CYS A 79 13.68 2.25 5.27
C CYS A 79 14.77 2.48 6.29
N SER A 80 15.70 1.52 6.38
CA SER A 80 16.95 1.69 7.11
C SER A 80 18.06 1.81 6.08
N LEU A 81 18.72 2.97 6.02
CA LEU A 81 19.80 3.21 5.06
C LEU A 81 20.95 2.20 5.20
N ASN A 82 21.14 1.67 6.42
CA ASN A 82 22.20 0.72 6.72
C ASN A 82 21.89 -0.71 6.24
N ASP A 83 20.60 -1.06 6.10
CA ASP A 83 20.14 -2.42 5.80
C ASP A 83 19.63 -2.56 4.35
N MET A 84 19.83 -1.53 3.53
CA MET A 84 19.41 -1.53 2.13
C MET A 84 20.29 -2.43 1.27
N GLN A 85 19.66 -3.24 0.45
CA GLN A 85 20.32 -4.06 -0.57
C GLN A 85 19.81 -3.69 -1.97
N PRO A 86 20.68 -3.70 -3.00
CA PRO A 86 20.22 -3.48 -4.36
C PRO A 86 19.34 -4.63 -4.83
N ALA A 87 18.23 -4.30 -5.48
CA ALA A 87 17.33 -5.27 -6.10
C ALA A 87 16.60 -4.68 -7.31
N PHE A 88 16.12 -5.56 -8.18
CA PHE A 88 15.19 -5.20 -9.25
C PHE A 88 13.76 -5.30 -8.74
N ALA A 89 13.06 -4.18 -8.70
CA ALA A 89 11.65 -4.13 -8.38
C ALA A 89 10.83 -4.23 -9.67
N ASP A 90 9.88 -5.17 -9.68
CA ASP A 90 8.86 -5.24 -10.72
C ASP A 90 7.94 -4.01 -10.58
N PRO A 91 7.84 -3.15 -11.60
CA PRO A 91 7.05 -1.94 -11.52
C PRO A 91 5.56 -2.25 -11.31
N TYR A 92 5.03 -3.40 -11.78
CA TYR A 92 3.64 -3.82 -11.58
C TYR A 92 3.34 -4.26 -10.16
N LEU A 93 4.33 -4.79 -9.45
CA LEU A 93 4.27 -5.13 -8.02
C LEU A 93 4.74 -3.98 -7.11
N THR A 94 5.08 -2.81 -7.67
CA THR A 94 5.49 -1.63 -6.91
C THR A 94 4.34 -0.64 -6.75
N ILE A 95 4.05 -0.17 -5.53
CA ILE A 95 2.95 0.78 -5.29
C ILE A 95 3.25 2.16 -5.88
N ARG A 96 2.35 2.72 -6.68
CA ARG A 96 2.55 4.00 -7.36
C ARG A 96 2.43 5.21 -6.41
N GLY A 97 3.14 6.29 -6.73
CA GLY A 97 2.88 7.64 -6.23
C GLY A 97 2.49 8.58 -7.38
N ASN A 98 1.31 9.21 -7.31
CA ASN A 98 0.77 10.03 -8.40
C ASN A 98 1.20 11.51 -8.33
N PHE A 99 2.44 11.80 -7.90
CA PHE A 99 2.84 13.20 -7.64
C PHE A 99 3.46 13.90 -8.85
N GLN A 100 4.14 13.17 -9.74
CA GLN A 100 4.85 13.76 -10.88
C GLN A 100 4.67 12.87 -12.09
N ILE A 101 4.13 13.44 -13.17
CA ILE A 101 3.87 12.70 -14.39
C ILE A 101 5.10 12.85 -15.31
N TYR A 102 5.81 11.76 -15.55
CA TYR A 102 6.90 11.72 -16.54
C TYR A 102 6.37 11.76 -18.00
N SER A 103 5.07 11.98 -18.21
CA SER A 103 4.37 11.83 -19.51
C SER A 103 4.51 13.03 -20.44
N GLN A 104 5.54 13.85 -20.31
CA GLN A 104 5.71 15.06 -21.12
C GLN A 104 6.77 14.89 -22.23
N HIS A 105 7.36 13.69 -22.37
CA HIS A 105 8.43 13.45 -23.31
C HIS A 105 8.08 12.33 -24.30
N GLY A 106 8.73 12.33 -25.47
CA GLY A 106 8.59 11.25 -26.44
C GLY A 106 9.18 9.94 -25.91
N THR A 107 8.87 8.83 -26.60
CA THR A 107 9.31 7.49 -26.19
C THR A 107 10.83 7.36 -26.05
N LYS A 108 11.61 8.04 -26.90
CA LYS A 108 13.08 7.96 -26.87
C LYS A 108 13.65 8.64 -25.62
N GLU A 109 13.13 9.81 -25.27
CA GLU A 109 13.54 10.57 -24.10
C GLU A 109 13.15 9.83 -22.81
N GLU A 110 11.96 9.23 -22.77
CA GLU A 110 11.51 8.41 -21.65
C GLU A 110 12.40 7.17 -21.42
N LEU A 111 12.85 6.50 -22.50
CA LEU A 111 13.79 5.38 -22.41
C LEU A 111 15.18 5.82 -21.93
N ALA A 112 15.69 6.95 -22.43
CA ALA A 112 16.96 7.53 -21.97
C ALA A 112 16.90 7.91 -20.49
N GLU A 113 15.76 8.43 -20.03
CA GLU A 113 15.55 8.74 -18.61
C GLU A 113 15.48 7.47 -17.75
N ILE A 114 14.83 6.39 -18.23
CA ILE A 114 14.85 5.09 -17.55
C ILE A 114 16.30 4.59 -17.37
N GLU A 115 17.09 4.64 -18.44
CA GLU A 115 18.49 4.22 -18.41
C GLU A 115 19.30 5.07 -17.42
N ARG A 116 19.17 6.41 -17.47
CA ARG A 116 19.80 7.33 -16.52
C ARG A 116 19.46 6.97 -15.08
N LEU A 117 18.18 6.77 -14.78
CA LEU A 117 17.70 6.45 -13.43
C LEU A 117 18.22 5.11 -12.92
N ASN A 118 18.27 4.08 -13.77
CA ASN A 118 18.82 2.77 -13.39
C ASN A 118 20.34 2.82 -13.19
N ASN A 119 21.05 3.61 -14.00
CA ASN A 119 22.50 3.82 -13.86
C ASN A 119 22.87 4.57 -12.58
N ILE A 120 22.02 5.50 -12.11
CA ILE A 120 22.20 6.17 -10.82
C ILE A 120 22.15 5.17 -9.66
N THR A 121 21.14 4.28 -9.62
CA THR A 121 21.08 3.27 -8.58
C THR A 121 22.26 2.30 -8.67
N ALA A 122 22.64 1.88 -9.88
CA ALA A 122 23.78 0.98 -10.09
C ALA A 122 25.11 1.59 -9.63
N SER A 123 25.34 2.88 -9.91
CA SER A 123 26.56 3.57 -9.50
C SER A 123 26.61 3.85 -7.99
N TYR A 124 25.47 4.04 -7.32
CA TYR A 124 25.40 4.16 -5.86
C TYR A 124 25.95 2.92 -5.14
N VAL A 125 25.62 1.72 -5.64
CA VAL A 125 26.13 0.44 -5.10
C VAL A 125 27.66 0.38 -5.17
N MET A 126 28.26 1.02 -6.17
CA MET A 126 29.70 0.95 -6.43
C MET A 126 30.52 2.01 -5.66
N ASN A 127 29.94 3.18 -5.34
CA ASN A 127 30.70 4.39 -4.96
C ASN A 127 30.43 4.96 -3.56
N ASN A 128 30.20 4.12 -2.54
CA ASN A 128 30.21 4.52 -1.12
C ASN A 128 29.14 5.57 -0.69
N ASN A 129 27.88 5.17 -0.75
CA ASN A 129 26.81 5.68 0.15
C ASN A 129 26.44 7.17 0.11
N GLN A 130 26.93 8.00 -0.82
CA GLN A 130 26.43 9.38 -0.91
C GLN A 130 24.97 9.39 -1.38
N PRO A 131 24.01 9.84 -0.54
CA PRO A 131 22.60 9.76 -0.88
C PRO A 131 22.28 10.65 -2.09
N HIS A 132 21.97 10.03 -3.23
CA HIS A 132 21.47 10.75 -4.40
C HIS A 132 19.97 11.01 -4.27
N TYR A 133 19.49 12.19 -4.67
CA TYR A 133 18.07 12.56 -4.62
C TYR A 133 17.20 11.68 -5.54
N ASP A 134 17.76 11.27 -6.68
CA ASP A 134 17.09 10.34 -7.62
C ASP A 134 17.22 8.85 -7.24
N LEU A 135 17.71 8.50 -6.05
CA LEU A 135 17.78 7.08 -5.68
C LEU A 135 16.38 6.50 -5.43
N ALA A 136 16.08 5.34 -6.02
CA ALA A 136 14.86 4.60 -5.68
C ALA A 136 15.08 3.84 -4.37
N ARG A 137 14.35 4.21 -3.30
CA ARG A 137 14.44 3.58 -1.97
C ARG A 137 13.11 2.96 -1.60
N TYR A 138 13.04 1.65 -1.61
CA TYR A 138 11.82 0.87 -1.39
C TYR A 138 11.95 0.02 -0.12
N CYS A 139 10.83 -0.44 0.40
CA CYS A 139 10.82 -1.54 1.34
C CYS A 139 9.89 -2.66 0.88
N THR A 140 10.18 -3.86 1.35
CA THR A 140 9.33 -5.05 1.21
C THR A 140 8.83 -5.46 2.58
N ILE A 141 7.74 -6.23 2.61
CA ILE A 141 7.23 -6.87 3.81
C ILE A 141 7.45 -8.36 3.64
N ASP A 142 8.08 -9.01 4.62
CA ASP A 142 8.40 -10.44 4.56
C ASP A 142 7.16 -11.29 4.24
N GLY A 143 7.29 -12.14 3.23
CA GLY A 143 6.22 -12.99 2.70
C GLY A 143 5.12 -12.29 1.87
N PHE A 144 5.28 -11.01 1.49
CA PHE A 144 4.39 -10.32 0.55
C PHE A 144 5.12 -9.94 -0.75
N PRO A 145 4.45 -10.00 -1.91
CA PRO A 145 5.11 -9.87 -3.21
C PRO A 145 5.29 -8.41 -3.69
N PHE A 146 4.91 -7.39 -2.91
CA PHE A 146 4.90 -6.00 -3.38
C PHE A 146 6.03 -5.14 -2.80
N PHE A 147 6.46 -4.17 -3.59
CA PHE A 147 7.41 -3.14 -3.21
C PHE A 147 6.70 -1.85 -2.81
N ILE A 148 7.13 -1.27 -1.70
CA ILE A 148 6.56 -0.05 -1.13
C ILE A 148 7.59 1.06 -1.31
N PRO A 149 7.37 2.03 -2.21
CA PRO A 149 8.35 3.09 -2.37
C PRO A 149 8.23 4.14 -1.27
N LEU A 150 9.39 4.48 -0.70
CA LEU A 150 9.57 5.63 0.18
C LEU A 150 10.05 6.83 -0.64
N GLU A 151 11.01 6.59 -1.55
CA GLU A 151 11.46 7.51 -2.59
C GLU A 151 11.36 6.85 -3.97
N GLY A 152 11.39 7.62 -5.06
CA GLY A 152 11.24 7.06 -6.41
C GLY A 152 9.83 6.55 -6.74
N LYS A 153 8.80 6.90 -5.97
CA LYS A 153 7.39 6.53 -6.21
C LYS A 153 6.80 7.06 -7.53
N ASN A 154 7.31 8.18 -8.03
CA ASN A 154 6.80 8.84 -9.24
C ASN A 154 7.27 8.17 -10.53
N ARG A 155 8.42 7.49 -10.52
CA ARG A 155 8.96 6.82 -11.71
C ARG A 155 8.27 5.49 -12.00
N VAL A 156 7.49 4.96 -11.06
CA VAL A 156 6.83 3.65 -11.23
C VAL A 156 5.99 3.61 -12.51
N ASP A 157 5.25 4.69 -12.82
CA ASP A 157 4.43 4.76 -14.04
C ASP A 157 5.27 4.85 -15.32
N LEU A 158 6.41 5.53 -15.28
CA LEU A 158 7.37 5.55 -16.38
C LEU A 158 7.84 4.13 -16.70
N PHE A 159 8.29 3.40 -15.68
CA PHE A 159 8.82 2.05 -15.84
C PHE A 159 7.74 1.02 -16.24
N ARG A 160 6.51 1.14 -15.70
CA ARG A 160 5.37 0.30 -16.13
C ARG A 160 5.05 0.47 -17.60
N ARG A 161 5.00 1.72 -18.11
CA ARG A 161 4.65 2.00 -19.52
C ARG A 161 5.62 1.33 -20.50
N HIS A 162 6.90 1.24 -20.12
CA HIS A 162 7.96 0.63 -20.93
C HIS A 162 8.29 -0.80 -20.53
N SER A 163 7.53 -1.40 -19.60
CA SER A 163 7.76 -2.75 -19.07
C SER A 163 9.21 -2.98 -18.59
N GLN A 164 9.82 -1.96 -18.00
CA GLN A 164 11.20 -2.01 -17.50
C GLN A 164 11.24 -2.25 -15.99
N SER A 165 12.17 -3.08 -15.52
CA SER A 165 12.42 -3.24 -14.09
C SER A 165 13.09 -2.00 -13.49
N ILE A 166 12.76 -1.70 -12.24
CA ILE A 166 13.33 -0.56 -11.51
C ILE A 166 14.51 -1.05 -10.69
N HIS A 167 15.70 -0.50 -10.90
CA HIS A 167 16.80 -0.73 -9.98
C HIS A 167 16.61 0.13 -8.72
N ALA A 168 16.44 -0.52 -7.56
CA ALA A 168 16.15 0.14 -6.30
C ALA A 168 17.01 -0.41 -5.16
N MET A 169 17.20 0.42 -4.13
CA MET A 169 17.71 0.00 -2.83
C MET A 169 16.52 -0.44 -1.96
N VAL A 170 16.55 -1.66 -1.44
CA VAL A 170 15.43 -2.31 -0.78
C VAL A 170 15.79 -2.72 0.64
N THR A 171 14.95 -2.33 1.60
CA THR A 171 14.99 -2.87 2.97
C THR A 171 13.83 -3.83 3.19
N ALA A 172 14.10 -5.03 3.69
CA ALA A 172 13.05 -5.95 4.12
C ALA A 172 12.54 -5.56 5.50
N THR A 173 11.23 -5.61 5.70
CA THR A 173 10.59 -5.36 6.99
C THR A 173 9.78 -6.56 7.44
N GLU A 174 9.82 -6.86 8.72
CA GLU A 174 9.09 -8.00 9.28
C GLU A 174 7.58 -7.79 9.31
N TYR A 175 6.85 -8.89 9.28
CA TYR A 175 5.41 -8.96 9.51
C TYR A 175 5.08 -10.10 10.47
N PRO A 176 4.01 -9.98 11.28
CA PRO A 176 3.58 -11.08 12.14
C PRO A 176 3.32 -12.35 11.35
N ARG A 177 3.69 -13.50 11.91
CA ARG A 177 3.53 -14.79 11.23
C ARG A 177 2.03 -15.11 11.05
N PRO A 178 1.64 -15.87 10.01
CA PRO A 178 0.24 -16.12 9.71
C PRO A 178 -0.57 -16.71 10.87
N HIS A 179 0.04 -17.60 11.68
CA HIS A 179 -0.61 -18.26 12.81
C HIS A 179 -0.87 -17.31 14.00
N GLU A 180 -0.13 -16.22 14.10
CA GLU A 180 -0.29 -15.16 15.11
C GLU A 180 -1.43 -14.20 14.76
N LEU A 181 -1.88 -14.23 13.50
CA LEU A 181 -2.93 -13.38 12.99
C LEU A 181 -4.25 -14.15 12.84
N CYS A 182 -5.37 -13.45 12.97
CA CYS A 182 -6.61 -13.90 12.39
C CYS A 182 -7.60 -12.79 12.04
N ILE A 183 -8.44 -13.09 11.06
CA ILE A 183 -9.48 -12.19 10.57
C ILE A 183 -10.74 -12.39 11.41
N ILE A 184 -11.25 -11.31 11.97
CA ILE A 184 -12.52 -11.28 12.71
C ILE A 184 -13.55 -10.53 11.87
N LYS A 185 -14.75 -11.09 11.75
CA LYS A 185 -15.89 -10.43 11.09
C LYS A 185 -16.93 -10.02 12.12
N THR A 186 -17.39 -8.78 12.07
CA THR A 186 -18.44 -8.30 12.99
C THR A 186 -19.83 -8.47 12.40
N GLN A 187 -20.83 -8.66 13.27
CA GLN A 187 -22.25 -8.73 12.92
C GLN A 187 -23.03 -7.62 13.61
N PRO A 188 -23.95 -6.90 12.94
CA PRO A 188 -24.56 -7.24 11.65
C PRO A 188 -23.90 -6.60 10.41
N PHE A 189 -23.07 -5.57 10.58
CA PHE A 189 -22.60 -4.75 9.45
C PHE A 189 -21.38 -5.31 8.69
N SER A 190 -20.96 -6.55 8.97
CA SER A 190 -19.88 -7.22 8.24
C SER A 190 -18.58 -6.40 8.16
N LEU A 191 -18.19 -5.71 9.24
CA LEU A 191 -16.88 -5.06 9.31
C LEU A 191 -15.83 -6.13 9.57
N TYR A 192 -14.60 -5.89 9.14
CA TYR A 192 -13.50 -6.83 9.32
C TYR A 192 -12.36 -6.22 10.10
N TYR A 193 -11.74 -7.04 10.94
CA TYR A 193 -10.61 -6.69 11.78
C TYR A 193 -9.52 -7.74 11.63
N LEU A 194 -8.29 -7.31 11.84
CA LEU A 194 -7.14 -8.19 11.99
C LEU A 194 -6.75 -8.21 13.48
N HIS A 195 -6.77 -9.38 14.07
CA HIS A 195 -6.33 -9.62 15.44
C HIS A 195 -4.95 -10.26 15.44
N HIS A 196 -4.04 -9.70 16.24
CA HIS A 196 -2.71 -10.23 16.52
C HIS A 196 -2.69 -10.87 17.91
N LYS A 197 -2.72 -12.20 17.97
CA LYS A 197 -2.91 -13.00 19.19
C LYS A 197 -1.83 -12.74 20.24
N ASN A 198 -0.60 -12.45 19.80
CA ASN A 198 0.57 -12.35 20.67
C ASN A 198 0.97 -10.90 21.01
N LYS A 199 0.21 -9.88 20.57
CA LYS A 199 0.55 -8.48 20.88
C LYS A 199 0.09 -8.08 22.27
N GLN A 200 0.99 -7.47 23.03
CA GLN A 200 0.62 -6.62 24.16
C GLN A 200 0.11 -5.26 23.67
N GLY A 201 -0.93 -4.72 24.33
CA GLY A 201 -1.55 -3.45 23.96
C GLY A 201 -2.58 -3.57 22.83
N VAL A 202 -2.50 -2.69 21.82
CA VAL A 202 -3.44 -2.69 20.68
C VAL A 202 -3.17 -3.90 19.78
N ASN A 203 -4.00 -4.92 19.94
CA ASN A 203 -3.91 -6.20 19.26
C ASN A 203 -5.00 -6.41 18.19
N VAL A 204 -6.01 -5.56 18.12
CA VAL A 204 -7.07 -5.63 17.09
C VAL A 204 -7.08 -4.32 16.31
N GLU A 205 -6.99 -4.41 14.98
CA GLU A 205 -7.00 -3.25 14.08
C GLU A 205 -8.04 -3.43 12.96
N PRO A 206 -8.79 -2.40 12.59
CA PRO A 206 -9.78 -2.48 11.52
C PRO A 206 -9.13 -2.64 10.14
N LEU A 207 -9.67 -3.54 9.34
CA LEU A 207 -9.38 -3.63 7.90
C LEU A 207 -10.19 -2.55 7.17
N ALA A 208 -9.54 -1.42 6.86
CA ALA A 208 -10.18 -0.27 6.22
C ALA A 208 -10.79 -0.63 4.85
N PHE A 209 -10.13 -1.55 4.12
CA PHE A 209 -10.51 -1.97 2.77
C PHE A 209 -10.52 -3.51 2.65
N PRO A 210 -11.51 -4.19 3.25
CA PRO A 210 -11.56 -5.66 3.29
C PRO A 210 -11.52 -6.33 1.93
N SER A 211 -12.05 -5.66 0.88
CA SER A 211 -12.08 -6.15 -0.49
C SER A 211 -10.71 -6.43 -1.10
N VAL A 212 -9.65 -5.81 -0.57
CA VAL A 212 -8.26 -6.03 -1.01
C VAL A 212 -7.38 -6.60 0.10
N SER A 213 -7.64 -6.25 1.36
CA SER A 213 -6.92 -6.80 2.50
C SER A 213 -7.14 -8.30 2.69
N ILE A 214 -8.40 -8.76 2.66
CA ILE A 214 -8.72 -10.16 2.97
C ILE A 214 -8.12 -11.13 1.95
N PRO A 215 -8.24 -10.90 0.62
CA PRO A 215 -7.61 -11.79 -0.35
C PRO A 215 -6.10 -11.95 -0.13
N ILE A 216 -5.39 -10.85 0.13
CA ILE A 216 -3.95 -10.87 0.38
C ILE A 216 -3.64 -11.61 1.69
N LEU A 217 -4.33 -11.29 2.78
CA LEU A 217 -4.12 -11.94 4.08
C LEU A 217 -4.41 -13.45 4.00
N LYS A 218 -5.43 -13.87 3.26
CA LYS A 218 -5.73 -15.30 3.03
C LYS A 218 -4.62 -15.99 2.23
N CYS A 219 -4.05 -15.33 1.22
CA CYS A 219 -2.92 -15.87 0.47
C CYS A 219 -1.64 -15.94 1.32
N TYR A 220 -1.43 -14.98 2.22
CA TYR A 220 -0.38 -15.04 3.24
C TYR A 220 -0.59 -16.17 4.26
N GLY A 221 -1.79 -16.77 4.32
CA GLY A 221 -2.12 -17.89 5.21
C GLY A 221 -2.89 -17.52 6.47
N VAL A 222 -3.42 -16.29 6.55
CA VAL A 222 -4.25 -15.87 7.70
C VAL A 222 -5.65 -16.48 7.59
N HIS A 223 -6.12 -17.03 8.71
CA HIS A 223 -7.44 -17.67 8.81
C HIS A 223 -8.49 -16.74 9.41
N GLU A 224 -9.76 -17.03 9.14
CA GLU A 224 -10.88 -16.39 9.83
C GLU A 224 -11.13 -17.06 11.18
N CYS A 225 -11.18 -16.28 12.26
CA CYS A 225 -11.41 -16.76 13.63
C CYS A 225 -12.90 -16.84 14.03
N GLY A 226 -13.81 -16.34 13.19
CA GLY A 226 -15.25 -16.34 13.46
C GLY A 226 -15.84 -14.94 13.57
N PHE A 227 -16.98 -14.86 14.26
CA PHE A 227 -17.80 -13.65 14.35
C PHE A 227 -17.79 -13.03 15.73
N THR A 228 -17.80 -11.70 15.80
CA THR A 228 -18.02 -10.95 17.05
C THR A 228 -19.20 -9.99 16.91
N PRO A 229 -19.99 -9.77 17.97
CA PRO A 229 -21.06 -8.77 17.94
C PRO A 229 -20.46 -7.37 17.76
N LEU A 230 -21.11 -6.54 16.93
CA LEU A 230 -20.65 -5.18 16.65
C LEU A 230 -20.72 -4.32 17.91
N TRP A 231 -19.64 -3.61 18.22
CA TRP A 231 -19.71 -2.48 19.13
C TRP A 231 -19.86 -1.21 18.29
N LEU A 232 -20.70 -0.25 18.70
CA LEU A 232 -20.81 1.04 17.99
C LEU A 232 -19.43 1.70 17.76
N ARG A 233 -18.51 1.47 18.70
CA ARG A 233 -17.10 1.87 18.61
C ARG A 233 -16.39 1.24 17.40
N SER A 234 -16.69 -0.02 17.06
CA SER A 234 -16.15 -0.72 15.90
C SER A 234 -16.39 0.07 14.60
N TYR A 235 -17.62 0.53 14.37
CA TYR A 235 -17.92 1.33 13.18
C TYR A 235 -17.13 2.65 13.15
N LEU A 236 -17.04 3.34 14.30
CA LEU A 236 -16.27 4.59 14.40
C LEU A 236 -14.77 4.37 14.16
N GLU A 237 -14.19 3.30 14.69
CA GLU A 237 -12.79 2.92 14.47
C GLU A 237 -12.52 2.57 13.01
N TRP A 238 -13.40 1.79 12.39
CA TRP A 238 -13.32 1.47 10.97
C TRP A 238 -13.38 2.74 10.10
N ARG A 239 -14.34 3.63 10.39
CA ARG A 239 -14.49 4.91 9.70
C ARG A 239 -13.25 5.79 9.89
N ARG A 240 -12.70 5.87 11.11
CA ARG A 240 -11.45 6.59 11.42
C ARG A 240 -10.26 6.01 10.66
N SER A 241 -10.17 4.69 10.53
CA SER A 241 -9.11 4.02 9.76
C SER A 241 -9.16 4.41 8.28
N ARG A 242 -10.33 4.39 7.65
CA ARG A 242 -10.52 4.87 6.28
C ARG A 242 -10.20 6.35 6.14
N ASN A 243 -10.65 7.16 7.10
CA ASN A 243 -10.36 8.59 7.10
C ASN A 243 -8.85 8.85 7.16
N ARG A 244 -8.11 8.16 8.03
CA ARG A 244 -6.64 8.30 8.16
C ARG A 244 -5.94 8.12 6.81
N VAL A 245 -6.34 7.13 6.02
CA VAL A 245 -5.77 6.92 4.67
C VAL A 245 -6.12 8.07 3.74
N THR A 246 -7.40 8.41 3.64
CA THR A 246 -7.88 9.43 2.69
C THR A 246 -7.41 10.84 3.03
N SER A 247 -7.09 11.12 4.30
CA SER A 247 -6.55 12.39 4.76
C SER A 247 -5.03 12.48 4.68
N SER A 248 -4.33 11.37 4.40
CA SER A 248 -2.86 11.32 4.39
C SER A 248 -2.27 11.59 3.02
N GLN A 249 -2.59 12.79 2.54
CA GLN A 249 -2.13 13.30 1.26
C GLN A 249 -0.71 13.86 1.36
N MET A 250 0.05 13.75 0.27
CA MET A 250 1.42 14.25 0.20
C MET A 250 1.43 15.76 -0.05
N ARG A 251 2.31 16.48 0.67
CA ARG A 251 2.55 17.92 0.50
C ARG A 251 3.30 18.16 -0.81
N SER A 252 2.93 19.22 -1.54
CA SER A 252 3.69 19.74 -2.69
C SER A 252 5.09 20.17 -2.29
#